data_AF-A0A2H0DV95-F1
#
_entry.id   AF-A0A2H0DV95-F1
#
_cell.length_a   1.000
_cell.length_b   1.000
_cell.length_c   1.000
_cell.angle_alpha   90.00
_cell.angle_beta   90.00
_cell.angle_gamma   90.00
#
_symmetry.space_group_name_H-M   'P 1'
#
loop_
_entity.id
_entity.type
_entity.pdbx_description
1 polymer ?
#
loop_
_entity_poly.entity_id
_entity_poly.type
_entity_poly.pdbx_seq_one_letter_code
_entity_poly.pdbx_strand_id
1 'polypeptide(L)'
;MNVSVAVVKISEKSIISNSLPDGYAVSGYGPLYGVIALAAGGVTCAEVRIENGEIVYFFKTEGYPGFWAEKFKQELWVKYPSLKW
;
A
#
# COMPACT_ATOMS: atom_id res chain seq x y z
N MET A 1 -30.02 2.77 -26.50
CA MET A 1 -29.30 3.99 -26.07
C MET A 1 -27.84 3.61 -25.88
N ASN A 2 -26.93 4.22 -26.64
CA ASN A 2 -25.49 4.04 -26.42
C ASN A 2 -25.06 5.01 -25.32
N VAL A 3 -24.66 4.48 -24.17
CA VAL A 3 -24.01 5.27 -23.12
C VAL A 3 -22.55 5.41 -23.52
N SER A 4 -22.07 6.63 -23.78
CA SER A 4 -20.63 6.88 -23.94
C SER A 4 -19.93 6.61 -22.61
N VAL A 5 -19.00 5.66 -22.61
CA VAL A 5 -18.16 5.35 -21.45
C VAL A 5 -16.82 6.06 -21.62
N ALA A 6 -16.39 6.80 -20.60
CA ALA A 6 -15.03 7.32 -20.52
C ALA A 6 -14.13 6.26 -19.87
N VAL A 7 -13.01 5.91 -20.50
CA VAL A 7 -12.01 5.00 -19.96
C VAL A 7 -10.90 5.83 -19.32
N VAL A 8 -10.67 5.63 -18.01
CA VAL A 8 -9.58 6.27 -17.27
C VAL A 8 -8.50 5.24 -16.97
N LYS A 9 -7.26 5.50 -17.37
CA LYS A 9 -6.11 4.65 -17.03
C LYS A 9 -5.71 4.88 -15.57
N ILE A 10 -5.85 3.86 -14.73
CA ILE A 10 -5.42 3.93 -13.33
C ILE A 10 -3.95 3.49 -13.24
N SER A 11 -3.13 4.28 -12.53
CA SER A 11 -1.72 3.94 -12.30
C SER A 11 -1.55 2.91 -11.18
N GLU A 12 -0.48 2.10 -11.21
CA GLU A 12 -0.16 1.16 -10.12
C GLU A 12 -0.07 1.88 -8.77
N LYS A 13 0.57 3.06 -8.74
CA LYS A 13 0.66 3.91 -7.55
C LYS A 13 -0.72 4.27 -7.00
N SER A 14 -1.70 4.55 -7.86
CA SER A 14 -3.07 4.83 -7.44
C SER A 14 -3.76 3.58 -6.90
N ILE A 15 -3.55 2.42 -7.53
CA ILE A 15 -4.10 1.13 -7.07
C ILE A 15 -3.56 0.82 -5.66
N ILE A 16 -2.25 0.95 -5.48
CA ILE A 16 -1.58 0.75 -4.18
C ILE A 16 -2.08 1.79 -3.18
N SER A 17 -2.15 3.08 -3.54
CA SER A 17 -2.60 4.12 -2.61
C SER A 17 -4.01 3.86 -2.10
N ASN A 18 -4.90 3.34 -2.95
CA ASN A 18 -6.28 3.00 -2.56
C ASN A 18 -6.35 1.75 -1.65
N SER A 19 -5.35 0.87 -1.71
CA SER A 19 -5.31 -0.32 -0.84
C SER A 19 -4.82 -0.01 0.57
N LEU A 20 -4.11 1.11 0.79
CA LEU A 20 -3.58 1.45 2.12
C LEU A 20 -4.67 1.88 3.12
N PRO A 21 -4.54 1.55 4.42
CA PRO A 21 -5.29 2.19 5.50
C PRO A 21 -5.00 3.70 5.57
N ASP A 22 -5.85 4.42 6.30
CA ASP A 22 -5.64 5.83 6.57
C ASP A 22 -4.31 6.04 7.32
N GLY A 23 -3.67 7.19 7.11
CA GLY A 23 -2.38 7.50 7.76
C GLY A 23 -1.15 6.93 7.06
N TYR A 24 -1.33 6.22 5.93
CA TYR A 24 -0.24 5.75 5.08
C TYR A 24 -0.29 6.38 3.69
N ALA A 25 0.87 6.50 3.06
CA ALA A 25 0.98 6.97 1.68
C ALA A 25 2.00 6.16 0.88
N VAL A 26 1.93 6.29 -0.45
CA VAL A 26 2.88 5.66 -1.36
C VAL A 26 3.96 6.64 -1.77
N SER A 27 5.22 6.32 -1.46
CA SER A 27 6.41 7.03 -1.95
C SER A 27 7.05 6.28 -3.12
N GLY A 28 7.85 7.01 -3.91
CA GLY A 28 8.53 6.47 -5.08
C GLY A 28 7.69 6.38 -6.34
N TYR A 29 8.32 5.80 -7.36
CA TYR A 29 7.83 5.51 -8.71
C TYR A 29 8.38 4.13 -9.09
N GLY A 30 7.64 3.36 -9.90
CA GLY A 30 7.83 1.92 -10.07
C GLY A 30 9.25 1.44 -10.43
N PRO A 31 9.51 0.12 -10.38
CA PRO A 31 8.62 -0.98 -9.97
C PRO A 31 8.64 -1.25 -8.44
N LEU A 32 9.37 -0.43 -7.69
CA LEU A 32 9.54 -0.56 -6.24
C LEU A 32 8.93 0.67 -5.58
N TYR A 33 7.73 0.50 -5.00
CA TYR A 33 7.05 1.55 -4.27
C TYR A 33 7.31 1.40 -2.76
N GLY A 34 7.47 2.52 -2.06
CA GLY A 34 7.55 2.52 -0.60
C GLY A 34 6.20 2.85 0.01
N VAL A 35 5.83 2.16 1.09
CA VAL A 35 4.72 2.57 1.96
C VAL A 35 5.30 3.35 3.12
N ILE A 36 4.87 4.60 3.27
CA ILE A 36 5.32 5.49 4.34
C ILE A 36 4.21 5.70 5.38
N ALA A 37 4.57 5.66 6.66
CA ALA A 37 3.68 6.03 7.76
C ALA A 37 3.74 7.55 7.98
N LEU A 38 2.61 8.24 7.81
CA LEU A 38 2.56 9.70 7.91
C LEU A 38 2.76 10.19 9.34
N ALA A 39 2.17 9.49 10.32
CA ALA A 39 2.36 9.77 11.75
C ALA A 39 3.81 9.53 12.22
N ALA A 40 4.62 8.84 11.42
CA ALA A 40 6.04 8.58 11.69
C ALA A 40 6.98 9.61 11.05
N GLY A 41 6.46 10.71 10.49
CA GLY A 41 7.27 11.65 9.71
C GLY A 41 7.64 11.11 8.32
N GLY A 42 6.84 10.20 7.75
CA GLY A 42 7.06 9.64 6.43
C GLY A 42 8.08 8.49 6.37
N VAL A 43 8.26 7.78 7.49
CA VAL A 43 9.14 6.60 7.53
C VAL A 43 8.60 5.47 6.65
N THR A 44 9.43 4.94 5.77
CA THR A 44 9.13 3.77 4.95
C THR A 44 9.07 2.51 5.80
N CYS A 45 7.88 1.95 5.99
CA CYS A 45 7.65 0.76 6.81
C CYS A 45 7.45 -0.52 5.98
N ALA A 46 7.15 -0.41 4.69
CA ALA A 46 7.09 -1.55 3.77
C ALA A 46 7.50 -1.14 2.36
N GLU A 47 7.94 -2.11 1.57
CA GLU A 47 7.98 -2.02 0.12
C GLU A 47 6.74 -2.71 -0.45
N VAL A 48 6.28 -2.27 -1.61
CA VAL A 48 5.08 -2.82 -2.24
C VAL A 48 5.25 -2.94 -3.75
N ARG A 49 4.75 -4.05 -4.30
CA ARG A 49 4.79 -4.39 -5.72
C ARG A 49 3.44 -4.95 -6.15
N ILE A 50 3.15 -4.88 -7.44
CA ILE A 50 2.02 -5.58 -8.04
C ILE A 50 2.56 -6.81 -8.76
N GLU A 51 2.16 -8.00 -8.30
CA GLU A 51 2.58 -9.28 -8.85
C GLU A 51 1.32 -10.10 -9.18
N ASN A 52 1.19 -10.58 -10.42
CA ASN A 52 0.03 -11.37 -10.88
C ASN A 52 -1.35 -10.72 -10.61
N GLY A 53 -1.43 -9.38 -10.56
CA GLY A 53 -2.65 -8.65 -10.24
C GLY A 53 -2.93 -8.47 -8.75
N GLU A 54 -2.03 -8.94 -7.88
CA GLU A 54 -2.10 -8.82 -6.43
C GLU A 54 -1.12 -7.77 -5.90
N ILE A 55 -1.45 -7.15 -4.77
CA ILE A 55 -0.59 -6.19 -4.09
C ILE A 55 0.21 -6.93 -3.02
N VAL A 56 1.51 -7.04 -3.23
CA VAL A 56 2.43 -7.78 -2.34
C VAL A 56 3.23 -6.79 -1.51
N TYR A 57 3.15 -6.91 -0.19
CA TYR A 57 3.84 -6.07 0.77
C TYR A 57 5.05 -6.78 1.39
N PHE A 58 6.21 -6.13 1.36
CA PHE A 58 7.44 -6.58 2.00
C PHE A 58 7.74 -5.66 3.18
N PHE A 59 7.41 -6.13 4.38
CA PHE A 59 7.49 -5.34 5.61
C PHE A 59 8.92 -5.24 6.13
N LYS A 60 9.31 -4.05 6.63
CA LYS A 60 10.54 -3.92 7.42
C LYS A 60 10.33 -4.64 8.75
N THR A 61 11.39 -5.28 9.27
CA THR A 61 11.30 -6.13 10.47
C THR A 61 12.01 -5.55 11.69
N GLU A 62 12.84 -4.52 11.52
CA GLU A 62 13.72 -4.03 12.57
C GLU A 62 13.61 -2.51 12.79
N GLY A 63 13.92 -2.10 14.01
CA GLY A 63 14.01 -0.70 14.41
C GLY A 63 12.69 0.06 14.29
N TYR A 64 12.81 1.38 14.19
CA TYR A 64 11.67 2.28 14.06
C TYR A 64 10.80 2.00 12.81
N PRO A 65 11.37 1.68 11.62
CA PRO A 65 10.58 1.22 10.48
C PRO A 65 9.80 -0.08 10.76
N GLY A 66 10.41 -1.05 11.44
CA GLY A 66 9.77 -2.32 11.80
C GLY A 66 8.59 -2.15 12.75
N PHE A 67 8.70 -1.26 13.75
CA PHE A 67 7.57 -0.91 14.62
C PHE A 67 6.35 -0.41 13.82
N TRP A 68 6.58 0.52 12.89
CA TRP A 68 5.51 1.04 12.03
C TRP A 68 5.01 0.01 11.01
N ALA A 69 5.86 -0.94 10.61
CA ALA A 69 5.47 -2.05 9.74
C ALA A 69 4.50 -2.99 10.45
N GLU A 70 4.73 -3.31 11.72
CA GLU A 70 3.80 -4.12 12.53
C GLU A 70 2.48 -3.41 12.77
N LYS A 71 2.50 -2.09 13.03
CA LYS A 71 1.27 -1.27 13.08
C LYS A 71 0.51 -1.32 11.76
N PHE A 72 1.23 -1.16 10.65
CA PHE A 72 0.65 -1.22 9.31
C PHE A 72 0.01 -2.58 9.02
N LYS A 73 0.65 -3.70 9.41
CA LYS A 73 0.06 -5.05 9.30
C LYS A 73 -1.25 -5.17 10.07
N GLN A 74 -1.30 -4.69 11.31
CA GLN A 74 -2.50 -4.72 12.14
C GLN A 74 -3.65 -3.94 11.49
N GLU A 75 -3.38 -2.77 10.93
CA GLU A 75 -4.39 -1.95 10.26
C GLU A 75 -4.84 -2.56 8.92
N LEU A 76 -3.94 -3.22 8.19
CA LEU A 76 -4.32 -4.00 7.00
C LEU A 76 -5.27 -5.15 7.36
N TRP A 77 -5.12 -5.81 8.51
CA TRP A 77 -6.07 -6.84 8.97
C TRP A 77 -7.45 -6.27 9.28
N VAL A 78 -7.49 -5.07 9.87
CA VAL A 78 -8.77 -4.40 10.13
C VAL A 78 -9.47 -4.03 8.83
N LYS A 79 -8.73 -3.51 7.84
CA LYS A 79 -9.28 -3.14 6.53
C LYS A 79 -9.68 -4.37 5.69
N TYR A 80 -8.90 -5.45 5.77
CA TYR A 80 -9.09 -6.67 4.99
C TYR A 80 -9.01 -7.93 5.89
N PRO A 81 -10.07 -8.23 6.66
CA PRO A 81 -10.06 -9.32 7.64
C PRO A 81 -9.97 -10.72 7.00
N SER A 82 -10.20 -10.83 5.69
CA SER A 82 -10.10 -12.08 4.94
C SER A 82 -8.69 -12.40 4.43
N LEU A 83 -7.70 -11.52 4.64
CA LEU A 83 -6.32 -11.79 4.24
C LEU A 83 -5.76 -12.97 5.07
N LYS A 84 -5.47 -14.09 4.41
CA LYS A 84 -4.68 -15.19 4.96
C LYS A 84 -3.22 -14.94 4.61
N TRP A 85 -2.33 -15.05 5.59
CA TRP A 85 -0.89 -14.84 5.44
C TRP A 85 -0.16 -16.16 5.28
#